data_AF-A0A6V8D7J7-F1
#
_entry.id   AF-A0A6V8D7J7-F1
#
_cell.length_a   1.000
_cell.length_b   1.000
_cell.length_c   1.000
_cell.angle_alpha   90.00
_cell.angle_beta   90.00
_cell.angle_gamma   90.00
#
_symmetry.space_group_name_H-M   'P 1'
#
loop_
_entity.id
_entity.type
_entity.pdbx_description
1 polymer ?
#
loop_
_entity_poly.entity_id
_entity_poly.type
_entity_poly.pdbx_seq_one_letter_code
_entity_poly.pdbx_strand_id
1 'polypeptide(L)'
;ALHNKRLGLEGKDKLSYRVIVAMTHQRLEWPKIPDDLKAEMVNEAGFIKLLETTKPGTVNPELIETLEGFNTWDEVHLNGGLLLKGDVHQLGLGKEMDDWFAARDEDVTARLTQQRSILSLFSNNPTRVHLSRGSKHVEANIPFGLSLNMHVVGEKRGRSVDWANVDRIFVSKPPAKWANHRIAEEE
;
A
#
# COMPACT_ATOMS: atom_id res chain seq x y z
N ALA A 1 6.38 24.28 12.65
CA ALA A 1 6.53 25.69 12.22
C ALA A 1 6.33 25.83 10.72
N LEU A 2 7.12 25.14 9.89
CA LEU A 2 6.97 25.16 8.43
C LEU A 2 5.62 24.60 7.94
N HIS A 3 5.14 23.51 8.55
CA HIS A 3 3.88 22.85 8.17
C HIS A 3 2.66 23.76 8.42
N ASN A 4 2.54 24.35 9.62
CA ASN A 4 1.45 25.27 9.94
C ASN A 4 1.49 26.54 9.08
N LYS A 5 2.68 27.04 8.72
CA LYS A 5 2.84 28.16 7.78
C LYS A 5 2.41 27.80 6.35
N ARG A 6 2.66 26.56 5.91
CA ARG A 6 2.21 26.06 4.59
C ARG A 6 0.70 25.82 4.55
N LEU A 7 0.10 25.45 5.68
CA LEU A 7 -1.34 25.18 5.80
C LEU A 7 -2.16 26.40 6.27
N GLY A 8 -1.53 27.55 6.53
CA GLY A 8 -2.22 28.75 7.01
C GLY A 8 -2.86 28.60 8.40
N LEU A 9 -2.41 27.64 9.21
CA LEU A 9 -3.02 27.35 10.50
C LEU A 9 -2.53 28.32 11.58
N GLU A 10 -3.42 29.18 12.06
CA GLU A 10 -3.16 30.19 13.09
C GLU A 10 -3.95 29.93 14.38
N GLY A 11 -3.48 30.48 15.51
CA GLY A 11 -4.20 30.44 16.77
C GLY A 11 -4.48 29.02 17.30
N LYS A 12 -5.76 28.67 17.44
CA LYS A 12 -6.23 27.41 18.02
C LYS A 12 -6.05 26.19 17.10
N ASP A 13 -5.89 26.40 15.80
CA ASP A 13 -5.74 25.33 14.81
C ASP A 13 -4.28 24.91 14.60
N LYS A 14 -3.38 25.50 15.40
CA LYS A 14 -1.95 25.27 15.33
C LYS A 14 -1.62 23.84 15.79
N LEU A 15 -1.29 22.98 14.85
CA LEU A 15 -0.80 21.63 15.14
C LEU A 15 0.51 21.68 15.93
N SER A 16 0.54 20.99 17.07
CA SER A 16 1.74 20.72 17.86
C SER A 16 2.16 19.28 17.60
N TYR A 17 3.35 19.10 17.04
CA TYR A 17 3.89 17.79 16.70
C TYR A 17 5.32 17.68 17.26
N ARG A 18 5.66 16.50 17.80
CA ARG A 18 7.01 16.13 18.20
C ARG A 18 7.57 15.22 17.12
N VAL A 19 8.61 15.67 16.42
CA VAL A 19 9.29 14.84 15.41
C VAL A 19 10.40 14.08 16.10
N ILE A 20 10.36 12.76 16.01
CA ILE A 20 11.42 11.89 16.53
C ILE A 20 12.03 11.16 15.35
N VAL A 21 13.35 11.24 15.19
CA VAL A 21 14.07 10.50 14.16
C VAL A 21 14.94 9.46 14.83
N ALA A 22 14.64 8.19 14.54
CA ALA A 22 15.34 7.05 15.11
C ALA A 22 16.27 6.42 14.07
N MET A 23 17.57 6.30 14.40
CA MET A 23 18.50 5.47 13.64
C MET A 23 18.55 4.08 14.25
N THR A 24 18.18 3.07 13.47
CA THR A 24 18.15 1.67 13.89
C THR A 24 19.43 0.90 13.57
N HIS A 25 20.40 1.51 12.88
CA HIS A 25 21.67 0.87 12.53
C HIS A 25 22.82 1.35 13.44
N GLN A 26 23.57 0.41 14.01
CA GLN A 26 24.64 0.65 15.00
C GLN A 26 25.86 1.46 14.50
N ARG A 27 25.96 1.74 13.19
CA ARG A 27 27.14 2.37 12.54
C ARG A 27 26.81 3.71 11.90
N LEU A 28 25.56 4.15 11.99
CA LEU A 28 25.12 5.42 11.46
C LEU A 28 25.31 6.47 12.56
N GLU A 29 26.31 7.33 12.37
CA GLU A 29 26.47 8.55 13.17
C GLU A 29 25.81 9.72 12.45
N TRP A 30 25.11 10.55 13.21
CA TRP A 30 24.45 11.73 12.66
C TRP A 30 25.49 12.81 12.29
N PRO A 31 25.36 13.48 11.13
CA PRO A 31 26.06 14.74 10.90
C PRO A 31 25.60 15.80 11.93
N LYS A 32 26.44 16.80 12.20
CA LYS A 32 26.08 17.95 13.07
C LYS A 32 24.78 18.57 12.56
N ILE A 33 23.78 18.58 13.42
CA ILE A 33 22.42 18.99 13.09
C ILE A 33 22.34 20.51 13.16
N PRO A 34 21.65 21.16 12.21
CA PRO A 34 21.34 22.58 12.32
C PRO A 34 20.50 22.88 13.57
N ASP A 35 20.86 23.91 14.34
CA ASP A 35 20.20 24.28 15.61
C ASP A 35 18.72 24.68 15.45
N ASP A 36 18.25 24.85 14.21
CA ASP A 36 16.87 25.23 13.86
C ASP A 36 15.91 24.02 13.72
N LEU A 37 16.43 22.78 13.73
CA LEU A 37 15.62 21.58 13.58
C LEU A 37 15.01 21.15 14.93
N LYS A 38 13.70 21.36 15.10
CA LYS A 38 12.92 20.89 16.27
C LYS A 38 12.65 19.37 16.27
N ALA A 39 13.61 18.56 15.84
CA ALA A 39 13.50 17.11 15.83
C ALA A 39 14.36 16.52 16.94
N GLU A 40 13.83 15.54 17.66
CA GLU A 40 14.56 14.76 18.65
C GLU A 40 15.17 13.54 17.99
N MET A 41 16.48 13.40 18.11
CA MET A 41 17.20 12.28 17.52
C MET A 41 17.48 11.24 18.58
N VAL A 42 17.13 10.00 18.29
CA VAL A 42 17.35 8.88 19.20
C VAL A 42 17.99 7.71 18.45
N ASN A 43 18.78 6.91 19.15
CA ASN A 43 19.17 5.59 18.66
C ASN A 43 18.05 4.58 18.97
N GLU A 44 18.19 3.34 18.50
CA GLU A 44 17.21 2.28 18.74
C GLU A 44 16.83 2.13 20.22
N ALA A 45 17.81 2.03 21.13
CA ALA A 45 17.56 1.89 22.55
C ALA A 45 16.83 3.11 23.15
N GLY A 46 17.20 4.33 22.73
CA GLY A 46 16.53 5.55 23.12
C GLY A 46 15.10 5.64 22.59
N PHE A 47 14.85 5.14 21.38
CA PHE A 47 13.50 5.07 20.81
C PHE A 47 12.61 4.07 21.55
N ILE A 48 13.12 2.88 21.87
CA ILE A 48 12.41 1.89 22.67
C ILE A 48 12.03 2.48 24.03
N LYS A 49 12.99 3.09 24.73
CA LYS A 49 12.74 3.75 26.02
C LYS A 49 11.70 4.85 25.90
N LEU A 50 11.71 5.61 24.81
CA LEU A 50 10.71 6.65 24.55
C LEU A 50 9.32 6.05 24.36
N LEU A 51 9.18 4.96 23.60
CA LEU A 51 7.92 4.24 23.44
C LEU A 51 7.40 3.65 24.76
N GLU A 52 8.28 3.11 25.59
CA GLU A 52 7.92 2.53 26.90
C GLU A 52 7.50 3.59 27.93
N THR A 53 8.16 4.74 27.92
CA THR A 53 7.92 5.81 28.91
C THR A 53 6.82 6.77 28.49
N THR A 54 6.61 6.94 27.19
CA THR A 54 5.53 7.77 26.67
C THR A 54 4.22 7.03 26.89
N LYS A 55 3.32 7.58 27.71
CA LYS A 55 1.94 7.12 27.75
C LYS A 55 1.23 7.68 26.53
N PRO A 56 0.96 6.89 25.46
CA PRO A 56 0.04 7.35 24.44
C PRO A 56 -1.27 7.64 25.17
N GLY A 57 -1.84 8.81 24.93
CA GLY A 57 -3.15 9.16 25.50
C GLY A 57 -4.23 8.19 25.03
N THR A 58 -5.49 8.54 25.29
CA THR A 58 -6.61 7.81 24.71
C THR A 58 -6.49 7.81 23.18
N VAL A 59 -6.66 6.63 22.59
CA VAL A 59 -6.69 6.45 21.14
C VAL A 59 -7.73 7.40 20.55
N ASN A 60 -7.31 8.23 19.59
CA ASN A 60 -8.24 9.09 18.86
C ASN A 60 -8.86 8.27 17.72
N PRO A 61 -10.17 7.92 17.78
CA PRO A 61 -10.82 7.14 16.73
C PRO A 61 -10.85 7.89 15.39
N GLU A 62 -10.97 9.22 15.40
CA GLU A 62 -10.95 10.04 14.17
C GLU A 62 -9.59 9.96 13.48
N LEU A 63 -8.50 9.86 14.24
CA LEU A 63 -7.16 9.69 13.69
C LEU A 63 -6.99 8.30 13.07
N ILE A 64 -7.53 7.25 13.71
CA ILE A 64 -7.53 5.90 13.14
C ILE A 64 -8.32 5.88 11.84
N GLU A 65 -9.53 6.42 11.84
CA GLU A 65 -10.37 6.51 10.64
C GLU A 65 -9.67 7.31 9.53
N THR A 66 -9.00 8.39 9.88
CA THR A 66 -8.20 9.18 8.93
C THR A 66 -7.07 8.37 8.32
N LEU A 67 -6.31 7.64 9.15
CA LEU A 67 -5.20 6.79 8.70
C LEU A 67 -5.68 5.63 7.83
N GLU A 68 -6.79 5.01 8.20
CA GLU A 68 -7.44 3.95 7.43
C GLU A 68 -8.10 4.46 6.13
N GLY A 69 -8.47 5.75 6.10
CA GLY A 69 -9.03 6.41 4.93
C GLY A 69 -7.98 6.74 3.87
N PHE A 70 -6.71 6.82 4.26
CA PHE A 70 -5.61 6.87 3.29
C PHE A 70 -5.36 5.48 2.73
N ASN A 71 -5.38 5.38 1.40
CA ASN A 71 -5.03 4.11 0.78
C ASN A 71 -3.52 3.85 0.89
N THR A 72 -3.15 2.57 1.04
CA THR A 72 -1.75 2.13 0.99
C THR A 72 -1.39 1.78 -0.47
N TRP A 73 -0.11 1.55 -0.75
CA TRP A 73 0.30 1.09 -2.07
C TRP A 73 -0.06 -0.39 -2.26
N ASP A 74 -0.55 -0.72 -3.44
CA ASP A 74 -0.77 -2.10 -3.88
C ASP A 74 0.57 -2.78 -4.18
N GLU A 75 0.60 -4.08 -3.92
CA GLU A 75 1.78 -4.92 -4.01
C GLU A 75 1.51 -6.12 -4.92
N VAL A 76 2.28 -6.22 -6.01
CA VAL A 76 2.28 -7.38 -6.90
C VAL A 76 3.61 -8.11 -6.75
N HIS A 77 3.57 -9.27 -6.11
CA HIS A 77 4.71 -10.17 -5.98
C HIS A 77 4.83 -11.02 -7.24
N LEU A 78 5.99 -10.97 -7.86
CA LEU A 78 6.31 -11.77 -9.02
C LEU A 78 7.11 -13.02 -8.61
N ASN A 79 7.06 -14.03 -9.47
CA ASN A 79 7.96 -15.17 -9.42
C ASN A 79 9.43 -14.71 -9.39
N GLY A 80 10.25 -15.41 -8.59
CA GLY A 80 11.66 -15.05 -8.40
C GLY A 80 11.91 -13.98 -7.34
N GLY A 81 10.89 -13.63 -6.53
CA GLY A 81 11.06 -12.75 -5.37
C GLY A 81 11.08 -11.25 -5.71
N LEU A 82 10.67 -10.88 -6.92
CA LEU A 82 10.54 -9.49 -7.34
C LEU A 82 9.21 -8.91 -6.83
N LEU A 83 9.20 -7.61 -6.54
CA LEU A 83 8.03 -6.91 -6.01
C LEU A 83 7.79 -5.62 -6.80
N LEU A 84 6.56 -5.46 -7.30
CA LEU A 84 6.09 -4.21 -7.87
C LEU A 84 5.18 -3.52 -6.85
N LYS A 85 5.42 -2.24 -6.63
CA LYS A 85 4.59 -1.39 -5.76
C LYS A 85 3.96 -0.27 -6.57
N GLY A 86 2.69 0.02 -6.33
CA GLY A 86 1.97 1.12 -6.96
C GLY A 86 0.46 0.93 -6.86
N ASP A 87 -0.27 1.15 -7.96
CA ASP A 87 -1.75 1.08 -7.96
C ASP A 87 -2.23 0.10 -9.03
N VAL A 88 -3.00 -0.91 -8.65
CA VAL A 88 -3.63 -1.86 -9.57
C VAL A 88 -4.94 -1.27 -10.08
N HIS A 89 -5.03 -1.05 -11.39
CA HIS A 89 -6.22 -0.47 -12.02
C HIS A 89 -7.24 -1.54 -12.40
N GLN A 90 -6.80 -2.64 -12.99
CA GLN A 90 -7.65 -3.71 -13.53
C GLN A 90 -6.95 -5.05 -13.37
N LEU A 91 -7.74 -6.10 -13.10
CA LEU A 91 -7.24 -7.47 -13.02
C LEU A 91 -7.09 -8.09 -14.41
N GLY A 92 -7.89 -7.64 -15.39
CA GLY A 92 -7.81 -8.15 -16.77
C GLY A 92 -8.28 -9.59 -16.90
N LEU A 93 -9.19 -10.02 -16.00
CA LEU A 93 -9.78 -11.36 -15.95
C LEU A 93 -11.18 -11.43 -16.56
N GLY A 94 -11.54 -10.39 -17.32
CA GLY A 94 -12.87 -10.20 -17.87
C GLY A 94 -13.70 -9.18 -17.09
N LYS A 95 -14.72 -8.64 -17.76
CA LYS A 95 -15.51 -7.51 -17.27
C LYS A 95 -16.14 -7.76 -15.89
N GLU A 96 -16.70 -8.95 -15.67
CA GLU A 96 -17.34 -9.29 -14.39
C GLU A 96 -16.35 -9.25 -13.21
N MET A 97 -15.11 -9.68 -13.43
CA MET A 97 -14.09 -9.68 -12.39
C MET A 97 -13.53 -8.28 -12.13
N ASP A 98 -13.38 -7.48 -13.18
CA ASP A 98 -12.98 -6.08 -13.07
C ASP A 98 -14.07 -5.26 -12.36
N ASP A 99 -15.35 -5.54 -12.62
CA ASP A 99 -16.49 -4.91 -11.91
C ASP A 99 -16.52 -5.34 -10.43
N TRP A 100 -16.29 -6.63 -10.15
CA TRP A 100 -16.16 -7.15 -8.77
C TRP A 100 -14.99 -6.51 -8.00
N PHE A 101 -13.87 -6.28 -8.69
CA PHE A 101 -12.68 -5.62 -8.15
C PHE A 101 -12.87 -4.11 -7.96
N ALA A 102 -13.58 -3.44 -8.87
CA ALA A 102 -13.90 -2.03 -8.76
C ALA A 102 -14.89 -1.76 -7.60
N ALA A 103 -15.83 -2.66 -7.36
CA ALA A 103 -16.79 -2.60 -6.26
C ALA A 103 -16.21 -3.11 -4.92
N ARG A 104 -14.89 -3.02 -4.71
CA ARG A 104 -14.23 -3.45 -3.48
C ARG A 104 -14.37 -2.40 -2.38
N ASP A 105 -14.64 -2.89 -1.18
CA ASP A 105 -14.78 -2.15 0.07
C ASP A 105 -13.71 -2.59 1.10
N GLU A 106 -13.03 -3.68 0.82
CA GLU A 106 -12.02 -4.31 1.65
C GLU A 106 -10.77 -4.65 0.81
N ASP A 107 -9.68 -5.01 1.49
CA ASP A 107 -8.44 -5.45 0.85
C ASP A 107 -8.69 -6.72 0.02
N VAL A 108 -8.06 -6.78 -1.14
CA VAL A 108 -8.09 -7.91 -2.05
C VAL A 108 -6.73 -8.60 -2.04
N THR A 109 -6.72 -9.87 -1.67
CA THR A 109 -5.53 -10.72 -1.77
C THR A 109 -5.73 -11.74 -2.89
N ALA A 110 -4.74 -11.89 -3.75
CA ALA A 110 -4.68 -12.96 -4.74
C ALA A 110 -3.51 -13.90 -4.41
N ARG A 111 -3.76 -15.21 -4.40
CA ARG A 111 -2.70 -16.22 -4.39
C ARG A 111 -2.81 -17.08 -5.62
N LEU A 112 -1.68 -17.30 -6.28
CA LEU A 112 -1.63 -18.08 -7.50
C LEU A 112 -1.01 -19.45 -7.21
N THR A 113 -1.62 -20.49 -7.77
CA THR A 113 -1.06 -21.83 -7.83
C THR A 113 -0.79 -22.17 -9.30
N GLN A 114 0.48 -22.33 -9.65
CA GLN A 114 0.88 -22.71 -10.99
C GLN A 114 0.98 -24.23 -11.10
N GLN A 115 0.43 -24.80 -12.17
CA GLN A 115 0.68 -26.20 -12.51
C GLN A 115 2.06 -26.33 -13.17
N ARG A 116 3.05 -26.82 -12.41
CA ARG A 116 4.46 -26.95 -12.86
C ARG A 116 4.81 -28.35 -13.38
N SER A 117 3.86 -29.05 -14.02
CA SER A 117 4.07 -30.39 -14.58
C SER A 117 4.39 -30.32 -16.07
N ILE A 118 5.14 -31.29 -16.62
CA ILE A 118 5.33 -31.41 -18.08
C ILE A 118 4.00 -31.49 -18.86
N LEU A 119 2.93 -31.97 -18.22
CA LEU A 119 1.59 -32.01 -18.79
C LEU A 119 0.93 -30.63 -18.86
N SER A 120 1.40 -29.63 -18.09
CA SER A 120 0.83 -28.28 -18.11
C SER A 120 1.20 -27.49 -19.36
N LEU A 121 2.25 -27.90 -20.09
CA LEU A 121 2.57 -27.35 -21.42
C LEU A 121 1.45 -27.59 -22.45
N PHE A 122 0.57 -28.55 -22.20
CA PHE A 122 -0.60 -28.86 -23.02
C PHE A 122 -1.91 -28.35 -22.41
N SER A 123 -1.86 -27.64 -21.27
CA SER A 123 -3.03 -27.09 -20.61
C SER A 123 -3.29 -25.66 -21.08
N ASN A 124 -4.54 -25.38 -21.46
CA ASN A 124 -4.95 -24.01 -21.81
C ASN A 124 -5.05 -23.08 -20.60
N ASN A 125 -5.11 -23.62 -19.36
CA ASN A 125 -5.24 -22.86 -18.11
C ASN A 125 -4.20 -23.32 -17.08
N PRO A 126 -2.93 -22.89 -17.20
CA PRO A 126 -1.86 -23.38 -16.32
C PRO A 126 -1.87 -22.75 -14.92
N THR A 127 -2.60 -21.64 -14.74
CA THR A 127 -2.58 -20.85 -13.50
C THR A 127 -3.94 -20.84 -12.85
N ARG A 128 -4.00 -21.24 -11.58
CA ARG A 128 -5.18 -21.13 -10.75
C ARG A 128 -5.00 -19.97 -9.78
N VAL A 129 -6.01 -19.12 -9.68
CA VAL A 129 -5.96 -17.94 -8.82
C VAL A 129 -7.07 -18.00 -7.81
N HIS A 130 -6.69 -17.83 -6.55
CA HIS A 130 -7.61 -17.67 -5.43
C HIS A 130 -7.62 -16.20 -5.03
N LEU A 131 -8.70 -15.50 -5.37
CA LEU A 131 -8.97 -14.13 -4.97
C LEU A 131 -9.80 -14.13 -3.69
N SER A 132 -9.40 -13.35 -2.70
CA SER A 132 -10.15 -13.15 -1.47
C SER A 132 -10.36 -11.66 -1.22
N ARG A 133 -11.60 -11.29 -0.92
CA ARG A 133 -12.04 -9.95 -0.53
C ARG A 133 -12.91 -10.10 0.71
N GLY A 134 -12.32 -9.99 1.88
CA GLY A 134 -13.00 -10.31 3.13
C GLY A 134 -13.52 -11.74 3.18
N SER A 135 -14.85 -11.85 3.38
CA SER A 135 -15.59 -13.11 3.36
C SER A 135 -15.91 -13.65 1.96
N LYS A 136 -15.65 -12.87 0.90
CA LYS A 136 -15.91 -13.30 -0.48
C LYS A 136 -14.66 -13.93 -1.07
N HIS A 137 -14.82 -15.14 -1.60
CA HIS A 137 -13.74 -15.90 -2.24
C HIS A 137 -14.14 -16.26 -3.66
N VAL A 138 -13.19 -16.10 -4.58
CA VAL A 138 -13.35 -16.47 -5.99
C VAL A 138 -12.15 -17.31 -6.40
N GLU A 139 -12.43 -18.48 -6.97
CA GLU A 139 -11.42 -19.33 -7.59
C GLU A 139 -11.59 -19.27 -9.11
N ALA A 140 -10.53 -18.90 -9.82
CA ALA A 140 -10.54 -18.76 -11.27
C ALA A 140 -9.36 -19.51 -11.87
N ASN A 141 -9.59 -20.17 -13.01
CA ASN A 141 -8.52 -20.73 -13.84
C ASN A 141 -8.20 -19.71 -14.93
N ILE A 142 -6.96 -19.24 -14.95
CA ILE A 142 -6.50 -18.19 -15.85
C ILE A 142 -5.82 -18.83 -17.08
N PRO A 143 -6.28 -18.52 -18.30
CA PRO A 143 -5.61 -18.92 -19.52
C PRO A 143 -4.32 -18.13 -19.73
N PHE A 144 -3.44 -18.68 -20.57
CA PHE A 144 -2.20 -18.00 -20.95
C PHE A 144 -2.48 -16.66 -21.64
N GLY A 145 -1.65 -15.64 -21.35
CA GLY A 145 -1.69 -14.35 -22.04
C GLY A 145 -2.62 -13.30 -21.43
N LEU A 146 -3.31 -13.60 -20.32
CA LEU A 146 -4.00 -12.56 -19.56
C LEU A 146 -3.01 -11.77 -18.70
N SER A 147 -3.27 -10.47 -18.57
CA SER A 147 -2.43 -9.56 -17.80
C SER A 147 -3.26 -8.62 -16.96
N LEU A 148 -2.77 -8.31 -15.76
CA LEU A 148 -3.29 -7.19 -14.96
C LEU A 148 -2.60 -5.89 -15.36
N ASN A 149 -3.29 -4.76 -15.17
CA ASN A 149 -2.75 -3.43 -15.43
C ASN A 149 -2.54 -2.69 -14.12
N MET A 150 -1.31 -2.22 -13.90
CA MET A 150 -0.96 -1.43 -12.72
C MET A 150 -0.09 -0.22 -13.08
N HIS A 151 -0.22 0.87 -12.34
CA HIS A 151 0.79 1.91 -12.32
C HIS A 151 1.89 1.52 -11.33
N VAL A 152 3.15 1.49 -11.78
CA VAL A 152 4.29 1.15 -10.93
C VAL A 152 5.02 2.43 -10.52
N VAL A 153 5.34 2.54 -9.23
CA VAL A 153 6.08 3.70 -8.73
C VAL A 153 7.46 3.79 -9.40
N GLY A 154 7.75 4.94 -9.98
CA GLY A 154 8.99 5.21 -10.71
C GLY A 154 8.90 4.95 -12.22
N GLU A 155 7.82 4.35 -12.71
CA GLU A 155 7.57 4.19 -14.14
C GLU A 155 6.69 5.36 -14.68
N LYS A 156 6.97 5.85 -15.89
CA LYS A 156 6.19 6.95 -16.50
C LYS A 156 4.86 6.50 -17.12
N ARG A 157 4.70 5.19 -17.32
CA ARG A 157 3.53 4.59 -17.97
C ARG A 157 3.06 3.43 -17.12
N GLY A 158 1.77 3.10 -17.24
CA GLY A 158 1.24 1.88 -16.66
C GLY A 158 1.95 0.65 -17.24
N ARG A 159 2.06 -0.38 -16.41
CA ARG A 159 2.67 -1.66 -16.72
C ARG A 159 1.59 -2.73 -16.79
N SER A 160 1.62 -3.50 -17.86
CA SER A 160 0.89 -4.76 -17.98
C SER A 160 1.76 -5.88 -17.39
N VAL A 161 1.20 -6.61 -16.43
CA VAL A 161 1.88 -7.72 -15.74
C VAL A 161 1.14 -9.01 -16.05
N ASP A 162 1.81 -9.92 -16.73
CA ASP A 162 1.26 -11.25 -17.06
C ASP A 162 0.99 -12.04 -15.78
N TRP A 163 -0.22 -12.61 -15.67
CA TRP A 163 -0.63 -13.46 -14.56
C TRP A 163 0.28 -14.69 -14.41
N ALA A 164 0.92 -15.17 -15.48
CA ALA A 164 1.92 -16.23 -15.43
C ALA A 164 3.18 -15.84 -14.62
N ASN A 165 3.44 -14.55 -14.42
CA ASN A 165 4.59 -14.07 -13.66
C ASN A 165 4.25 -13.71 -12.22
N VAL A 166 2.99 -13.72 -11.83
CA VAL A 166 2.55 -13.30 -10.50
C VAL A 166 2.50 -14.50 -9.54
N ASP A 167 2.97 -14.30 -8.32
CA ASP A 167 2.89 -15.28 -7.22
C ASP A 167 1.78 -14.89 -6.22
N ARG A 168 1.74 -13.60 -5.86
CA ARG A 168 0.78 -13.04 -4.91
C ARG A 168 0.47 -11.59 -5.24
N ILE A 169 -0.75 -11.18 -4.96
CA ILE A 169 -1.17 -9.78 -5.02
C ILE A 169 -1.77 -9.40 -3.68
N PHE A 170 -1.45 -8.19 -3.22
CA PHE A 170 -2.16 -7.49 -2.17
C PHE A 170 -2.59 -6.13 -2.72
N VAL A 171 -3.90 -5.96 -2.88
CA VAL A 171 -4.51 -4.69 -3.26
C VAL A 171 -5.26 -4.17 -2.05
N SER A 172 -5.01 -2.92 -1.75
CA SER A 172 -5.61 -2.20 -0.63
C SER A 172 -7.02 -1.72 -0.96
N LYS A 173 -7.85 -1.55 0.09
CA LYS A 173 -9.19 -0.96 -0.03
C LYS A 173 -9.12 0.47 -0.62
N PRO A 174 -10.12 0.94 -1.37
CA PRO A 174 -10.05 2.27 -1.99
C PRO A 174 -9.95 3.37 -0.92
N PRO A 175 -9.33 4.52 -1.24
CA PRO A 175 -9.26 5.64 -0.31
C PRO A 175 -10.67 6.12 0.05
N ALA A 176 -10.81 6.67 1.26
CA ALA A 176 -12.06 7.29 1.69
C ALA A 176 -12.46 8.41 0.71
N LYS A 177 -13.76 8.66 0.57
CA LYS A 177 -14.29 9.66 -0.38
C LYS A 177 -13.65 11.04 -0.21
N TRP A 178 -13.47 11.48 1.03
CA TRP A 178 -12.85 12.78 1.36
C TRP A 178 -11.34 12.83 1.05
N ALA A 179 -10.66 11.68 0.96
CA ALA A 179 -9.24 11.58 0.61
C ALA A 179 -9.03 11.50 -0.91
N ASN A 180 -10.09 11.31 -1.69
CA ASN A 180 -10.01 11.16 -3.12
C ASN A 180 -9.98 12.54 -3.82
N HIS A 181 -8.78 13.03 -4.10
CA HIS A 181 -8.57 14.32 -4.78
C HIS A 181 -9.24 14.43 -6.16
N ARG A 182 -9.65 13.32 -6.80
CA ARG A 182 -10.38 13.35 -8.08
C ARG A 182 -11.86 13.68 -7.96
N ILE A 183 -12.47 13.45 -6.79
CA ILE A 183 -13.90 13.74 -6.55
C ILE A 183 -14.07 15.19 -6.09
N ALA A 184 -13.07 15.74 -5.39
CA ALA A 184 -13.09 17.10 -4.85
C ALA A 184 -13.07 18.21 -5.92
N GLU A 185 -12.86 17.90 -7.20
CA GLU A 185 -12.94 18.86 -8.31
C GLU A 185 -14.34 18.87 -9.00
N GLU A 186 -15.24 17.95 -8.65
CA GLU A 186 -16.59 17.83 -9.23
C GLU A 186 -17.73 18.29 -8.29
N GLU A 187 -17.43 18.75 -7.08
CA GLU A 187 -18.36 19.43 -6.14
C GLU A 187 -18.05 20.93 -6.02
#